data_AF-B9CXU2-F1
#
_entry.id   AF-B9CXU2-F1
#
_cell.length_a   1.000
_cell.length_b   1.000
_cell.length_c   1.000
_cell.angle_alpha   90.00
_cell.angle_beta   90.00
_cell.angle_gamma   90.00
#
_symmetry.space_group_name_H-M   'P 1'
#
loop_
_entity.id
_entity.type
_entity.pdbx_description
1 polymer ?
#
loop_
_entity_poly.entity_id
_entity_poly.type
_entity_poly.pdbx_seq_one_letter_code
_entity_poly.pdbx_strand_id
1 'polypeptide(L)' 'MLKFVAAILVIASPLFAFSGKAVSIHDGDTITALQGKQQIKIRLFGIDALELKQLYGKKSKRFLSI' A
#
# COMPACT_ATOMS: atom_id res chain seq x y z
N MET A 1 5.53 13.26 -31.54
CA MET A 1 6.04 13.93 -30.33
C MET A 1 5.23 13.59 -29.08
N LEU A 2 3.91 13.84 -29.04
CA LEU A 2 3.07 13.58 -27.85
C LEU A 2 3.13 12.13 -27.33
N LYS A 3 3.13 11.14 -28.24
CA LYS A 3 3.25 9.71 -27.87
C LYS A 3 4.57 9.38 -27.16
N PHE A 4 5.67 10.02 -27.57
CA PHE A 4 6.98 9.82 -26.95
C PHE A 4 7.04 10.45 -25.55
N VAL A 5 6.46 11.64 -25.38
CA VAL A 5 6.33 12.29 -24.06
C VAL A 5 5.48 11.42 -23.11
N ALA A 6 4.35 10.90 -23.58
CA ALA A 6 3.50 10.01 -22.80
C ALA A 6 4.24 8.72 -22.40
N ALA A 7 5.00 8.10 -23.31
CA ALA A 7 5.79 6.92 -23.02
C ALA A 7 6.85 7.18 -21.94
N ILE A 8 7.57 8.31 -22.01
CA ILE A 8 8.57 8.71 -21.02
C ILE A 8 7.92 8.91 -19.64
N LEU A 9 6.76 9.58 -19.58
CA LEU A 9 6.04 9.80 -18.32
C LEU A 9 5.60 8.49 -17.66
N VAL A 10 5.10 7.52 -18.44
CA VAL A 10 4.70 6.21 -17.92
C VAL A 10 5.92 5.46 -17.36
N ILE A 11 7.03 5.44 -18.10
CA ILE A 11 8.27 4.76 -17.68
C ILE A 11 8.88 5.41 -16.43
N ALA A 12 8.81 6.74 -16.30
CA ALA A 12 9.35 7.46 -15.16
C ALA A 12 8.45 7.42 -13.91
N SER A 13 7.15 7.12 -14.06
CA SER A 13 6.20 7.12 -12.95
C SER A 13 6.61 6.27 -11.72
N PRO A 14 7.25 5.09 -11.85
CA PRO A 14 7.63 4.29 -10.69
C PRO A 14 8.73 4.93 -9.82
N LEU A 15 9.47 5.93 -10.31
CA LEU A 15 10.45 6.65 -9.48
C LEU A 15 9.81 7.37 -8.29
N PHE A 16 8.52 7.69 -8.37
CA PHE A 16 7.77 8.32 -7.29
C PHE A 16 7.09 7.31 -6.37
N ALA A 17 7.17 6.01 -6.67
CA ALA A 17 6.54 4.98 -5.88
C ALA A 17 7.28 4.79 -4.55
N PHE A 18 6.50 4.55 -3.48
CA PHE A 18 7.06 4.12 -2.22
C PHE A 18 7.67 2.71 -2.36
N SER A 19 8.93 2.55 -1.98
CA SER A 19 9.62 1.26 -1.95
C SER A 19 9.87 0.81 -0.52
N GLY A 20 9.33 -0.37 -0.16
CA GLY A 20 9.52 -0.98 1.15
C GLY A 20 8.93 -2.38 1.19
N LYS A 21 9.45 -3.23 2.08
CA LYS A 21 8.94 -4.59 2.27
C LYS A 21 7.78 -4.55 3.27
N ALA A 22 6.58 -4.97 2.87
CA ALA A 22 5.50 -5.16 3.83
C ALA A 22 5.89 -6.26 4.84
N VAL A 23 5.91 -5.93 6.13
CA VAL A 23 6.33 -6.84 7.22
C VAL A 23 5.20 -7.19 8.17
N SER A 24 4.17 -6.35 8.29
CA SER A 24 2.98 -6.66 9.07
C SER A 24 1.76 -5.92 8.54
N ILE A 25 0.58 -6.47 8.82
CA ILE A 25 -0.70 -5.85 8.50
C ILE A 25 -1.39 -5.51 9.82
N HIS A 26 -1.80 -4.26 9.97
CA HIS A 26 -2.55 -3.81 11.14
C HIS A 26 -4.03 -4.17 10.95
N ASP A 27 -4.66 -3.57 9.95
CA ASP A 27 -6.09 -3.67 9.64
C ASP A 27 -6.28 -3.82 8.11
N GLY A 28 -7.52 -3.83 7.61
CA GLY A 28 -7.80 -4.07 6.19
C GLY A 28 -7.40 -2.92 5.24
N ASP A 29 -6.89 -1.81 5.76
CA ASP A 29 -6.43 -0.65 4.99
C ASP A 29 -5.05 -0.12 5.45
N THR A 30 -4.42 -0.78 6.43
CA THR A 30 -3.23 -0.25 7.11
C THR A 30 -2.15 -1.32 7.22
N ILE A 31 -0.96 -1.01 6.68
CA ILE A 31 0.20 -1.90 6.65
C ILE A 31 1.41 -1.26 7.34
N THR A 32 2.37 -2.09 7.75
CA THR A 32 3.71 -1.65 8.13
C THR A 32 4.70 -2.15 7.11
N ALA A 33 5.45 -1.22 6.53
CA ALA A 33 6.53 -1.50 5.62
C ALA A 33 7.89 -1.24 6.28
N LEU A 34 8.86 -2.08 5.96
CA LEU A 34 10.26 -1.90 6.31
C LEU A 34 10.98 -1.25 5.11
N GLN A 35 11.53 -0.06 5.34
CA GLN A 35 12.37 0.66 4.39
C GLN A 35 13.77 0.80 5.02
N GLY A 36 14.72 -0.01 4.55
CA GLY A 36 16.02 -0.15 5.20
C GLY A 36 15.87 -0.69 6.63
N LYS A 37 16.12 0.16 7.64
CA LYS A 37 15.95 -0.16 9.07
C LYS A 37 14.72 0.51 9.69
N GLN A 38 13.99 1.33 8.94
CA GLN A 38 12.85 2.08 9.43
C GLN A 38 11.56 1.31 9.18
N GLN A 39 10.74 1.17 10.23
CA GLN A 39 9.36 0.71 10.09
C GLN A 39 8.45 1.91 9.85
N ILE A 40 7.66 1.86 8.79
CA ILE A 40 6.78 2.94 8.35
C ILE A 40 5.36 2.38 8.32
N LYS A 41 4.45 3.04 9.04
CA LYS A 41 3.03 2.70 9.02
C LYS A 41 2.35 3.45 7.88
N ILE A 42 1.70 2.72 6.97
CA ILE A 42 1.09 3.24 5.75
C ILE A 42 -0.40 2.91 5.79
N ARG A 43 -1.23 3.95 5.64
CA ARG A 43 -2.68 3.82 5.45
C ARG A 43 -3.00 4.01 3.97
N LEU A 44 -3.77 3.08 3.41
CA LEU A 44 -4.15 3.09 2.00
C LEU A 44 -5.18 4.19 1.76
N PHE A 45 -4.81 5.18 0.95
CA PHE A 45 -5.70 6.29 0.62
C PHE A 45 -6.90 5.78 -0.21
N GLY A 46 -8.11 6.22 0.16
CA GLY A 46 -9.35 5.85 -0.53
C GLY A 46 -9.90 4.47 -0.19
N ILE A 47 -9.24 3.71 0.70
CA ILE A 47 -9.75 2.45 1.25
C ILE A 47 -10.05 2.69 2.72
N ASP A 48 -11.30 2.41 3.14
CA ASP A 48 -11.70 2.38 4.54
C ASP A 48 -12.15 0.96 4.87
N ALA A 49 -11.41 0.31 5.76
CA ALA A 49 -11.66 -1.09 6.10
C ALA A 49 -12.34 -1.22 7.47
N LEU A 50 -13.07 -2.32 7.65
CA LEU A 50 -13.63 -2.67 8.95
C LEU A 50 -12.49 -2.91 9.94
N GLU A 51 -12.58 -2.23 11.07
CA GLU A 51 -11.64 -2.35 12.18
C GLU A 51 -11.65 -3.78 12.75
N LEU A 52 -10.52 -4.23 13.31
CA LEU A 52 -10.38 -5.59 13.85
C LEU A 52 -11.48 -6.03 14.83
N LYS A 53 -12.05 -5.08 15.59
CA LYS A 53 -13.11 -5.32 16.59
C LYS A 53 -14.51 -5.41 15.98
N GLN A 54 -14.69 -5.00 14.73
CA GLN A 54 -15.98 -5.03 14.05
C GLN A 54 -16.25 -6.41 13.44
N LEU A 55 -17.54 -6.70 13.21
CA LEU A 55 -17.95 -7.90 12.51
C LEU A 55 -17.25 -7.93 11.14
N TYR A 56 -16.58 -9.04 10.81
CA TYR A 56 -15.76 -9.22 9.60
C TYR A 56 -14.41 -8.46 9.53
N GLY A 57 -13.99 -7.72 10.56
CA GLY A 57 -12.67 -7.04 10.57
C GLY A 57 -11.49 -7.99 10.36
N LYS A 58 -11.52 -9.17 10.99
CA LYS A 58 -10.53 -10.25 10.77
C LYS A 58 -10.50 -10.77 9.33
N LYS A 59 -11.66 -10.80 8.64
CA LYS A 59 -11.76 -11.23 7.24
C LYS A 59 -11.17 -10.17 6.31
N SER A 60 -11.45 -8.89 6.57
CA SER A 60 -10.87 -7.75 5.85
C SER A 60 -9.34 -7.74 5.97
N LYS A 61 -8.79 -7.90 7.19
CA LYS A 61 -7.35 -8.05 7.40
C LYS A 61 -6.73 -9.22 6.64
N ARG A 62 -7.39 -10.40 6.67
CA ARG A 62 -6.90 -11.60 5.96
C ARG A 62 -6.85 -11.38 4.45
N PHE A 63 -7.81 -10.64 3.89
CA PHE A 63 -7.83 -10.32 2.46
C PHE A 63 -6.61 -9.50 2.04
N LEU A 64 -6.19 -8.54 2.86
CA LEU A 64 -4.98 -7.73 2.58
C LEU A 64 -3.67 -8.51 2.78
N SER A 65 -3.72 -9.68 3.42
CA SER A 65 -2.54 -10.51 3.73
C SER A 65 -2.20 -11.56 2.68
N ILE A 66 -3.05 -11.72 1.67
CA ILE A 66 -2.93 -12.69 0.59
C ILE A 66 -2.60 -11.92 -0.68
#